data_AF-A0A1C7W6K4-F1
#
_entry.id   AF-A0A1C7W6K4-F1
#
_cell.length_a   1.000
_cell.length_b   1.000
_cell.length_c   1.000
_cell.angle_alpha   90.00
_cell.angle_beta   90.00
_cell.angle_gamma   90.00
#
_symmetry.space_group_name_H-M   'P 1'
#
loop_
_entity.id
_entity.type
_entity.pdbx_description
1 polymer ?
#
loop_
_entity_poly.entity_id
_entity_poly.type
_entity_poly.pdbx_seq_one_letter_code
_entity_poly.pdbx_strand_id
1 'polypeptide(L)'
;MNNGKFSVKKFQEFLEMLTTLDVVNENTARNLKNSTARLLTVLKDDEMDDITKVDVDELAKRYMETSEPKPSESSITAYRSRTESAIKKFIAFEEEGKILYKPLAKNEEVEVNREDTIILGDQDPEVLKAASNISTFSLPVIIRPEQGISVTISGIPTDLTNNEAELIASILKVYVRPH
;
A
#
# COMPACT_ATOMS: atom_id res chain seq x y z
N MET A 1 -33.60 4.98 3.43
CA MET A 1 -32.89 5.82 2.45
C MET A 1 -31.59 6.27 3.12
N ASN A 2 -30.44 5.77 2.68
CA ASN A 2 -29.16 6.33 3.14
C ASN A 2 -29.10 7.79 2.67
N ASN A 3 -28.79 8.71 3.56
CA ASN A 3 -28.89 10.17 3.34
C ASN A 3 -27.79 10.71 2.38
N GLY A 4 -27.40 9.92 1.37
CA GLY A 4 -26.22 10.15 0.51
C GLY A 4 -24.88 10.12 1.25
N LYS A 5 -24.88 9.76 2.54
CA LYS A 5 -23.73 9.83 3.46
C LYS A 5 -22.55 8.99 2.96
N PHE A 6 -22.83 7.77 2.50
CA PHE A 6 -21.82 6.84 2.01
C PHE A 6 -21.79 6.72 0.48
N SER A 7 -22.24 7.76 -0.25
CA SER A 7 -22.22 7.74 -1.71
C SER A 7 -20.79 7.67 -2.27
N VAL A 8 -20.62 7.08 -3.45
CA VAL A 8 -19.31 6.99 -4.11
C VAL A 8 -18.72 8.36 -4.40
N LYS A 9 -19.57 9.35 -4.69
CA LYS A 9 -19.13 10.75 -4.87
C LYS A 9 -18.46 11.31 -3.62
N LYS A 10 -19.08 11.17 -2.44
CA LYS A 10 -18.49 11.61 -1.18
C LYS A 10 -17.21 10.85 -0.86
N PHE A 11 -17.16 9.56 -1.20
CA PHE A 11 -15.94 8.79 -1.04
C PHE A 11 -14.81 9.31 -1.93
N GLN A 12 -15.08 9.69 -3.18
CA GLN A 12 -14.09 10.33 -4.05
C GLN A 12 -13.61 11.68 -3.49
N GLU A 13 -14.53 12.52 -3.00
CA GLU A 13 -14.20 13.78 -2.32
C GLU A 13 -13.29 13.53 -1.10
N PHE A 14 -13.59 12.48 -0.32
CA PHE A 14 -12.75 12.05 0.79
C PHE A 14 -11.33 11.63 0.36
N LEU A 15 -11.19 10.88 -0.73
CA LEU A 15 -9.88 10.48 -1.25
C LEU A 15 -9.03 11.67 -1.69
N GLU A 16 -9.65 12.73 -2.22
CA GLU A 16 -8.97 13.99 -2.54
C GLU A 16 -8.47 14.68 -1.25
N MET A 17 -9.33 14.73 -0.22
CA MET A 17 -9.00 15.33 1.07
C MET A 17 -7.91 14.57 1.82
N LEU A 18 -7.74 13.25 1.64
CA LEU A 18 -6.72 12.44 2.35
C LEU A 18 -5.30 13.00 2.26
N THR A 19 -4.96 13.69 1.17
CA THR A 19 -3.63 14.31 1.01
C THR A 19 -3.46 15.60 1.81
N THR A 20 -4.57 16.23 2.16
CA THR A 20 -4.63 17.48 2.95
C THR A 20 -4.91 17.23 4.43
N LEU A 21 -5.52 16.09 4.73
CA LEU A 21 -5.75 15.60 6.07
C LEU A 21 -4.45 14.98 6.56
N ASP A 22 -3.77 15.60 7.54
CA ASP A 22 -2.54 15.09 8.19
C ASP A 22 -2.79 13.84 9.06
N VAL A 23 -3.52 12.88 8.50
CA VAL A 23 -4.03 11.67 9.14
C VAL A 23 -3.21 10.45 8.70
N VAL A 24 -2.67 10.49 7.49
CA VAL A 24 -1.76 9.50 6.94
C VAL A 24 -0.62 10.25 6.25
N ASN A 25 0.57 9.65 6.18
CA ASN A 25 1.65 10.29 5.43
C ASN A 25 1.25 10.50 3.96
N GLU A 26 1.77 11.55 3.34
CA GLU A 26 1.40 11.98 1.99
C GLU A 26 1.49 10.86 0.96
N ASN A 27 2.54 10.04 1.03
CA ASN A 27 2.71 8.88 0.15
C ASN A 27 1.61 7.84 0.32
N THR A 28 1.16 7.59 1.56
CA THR A 28 0.07 6.65 1.86
C THR A 28 -1.26 7.20 1.37
N ALA A 29 -1.54 8.49 1.60
CA ALA A 29 -2.72 9.17 1.05
C ALA A 29 -2.77 9.04 -0.48
N ARG A 30 -1.66 9.36 -1.15
CA ARG A 30 -1.55 9.27 -2.61
C ARG A 30 -1.72 7.83 -3.11
N ASN A 31 -1.16 6.86 -2.41
CA ASN A 31 -1.29 5.44 -2.77
C ASN A 31 -2.72 4.93 -2.61
N LEU A 32 -3.41 5.30 -1.52
CA LEU A 32 -4.83 4.99 -1.31
C LEU A 32 -5.66 5.62 -2.43
N LYS A 33 -5.54 6.93 -2.67
CA LYS A 33 -6.25 7.65 -3.72
C LYS A 33 -6.06 7.00 -5.10
N ASN A 34 -4.81 6.84 -5.53
CA ASN A 34 -4.52 6.37 -6.89
C ASN A 34 -4.95 4.91 -7.12
N SER A 35 -4.80 4.06 -6.11
CA SER A 35 -5.18 2.65 -6.23
C SER A 35 -6.70 2.50 -6.26
N THR A 36 -7.40 3.21 -5.38
CA THR A 36 -8.86 3.19 -5.34
C THR A 36 -9.47 3.81 -6.60
N ALA A 37 -8.94 4.93 -7.08
CA ALA A 37 -9.42 5.58 -8.30
C ALA A 37 -9.39 4.64 -9.51
N ARG A 38 -8.38 3.76 -9.61
CA ARG A 38 -8.30 2.73 -10.66
C ARG A 38 -9.45 1.74 -10.57
N LEU A 39 -9.72 1.18 -9.40
CA LEU A 39 -10.80 0.20 -9.24
C LEU A 39 -12.18 0.85 -9.44
N LEU A 40 -12.37 2.11 -9.03
CA LEU A 40 -13.63 2.82 -9.26
C LEU A 40 -13.95 3.05 -10.74
N THR A 41 -13.00 2.92 -11.67
CA THR A 41 -13.27 3.05 -13.12
C THR A 41 -14.15 1.94 -13.69
N VAL A 42 -14.27 0.80 -12.99
CA VAL A 42 -15.05 -0.37 -13.43
C VAL A 42 -16.27 -0.63 -12.55
N LEU A 43 -16.64 0.38 -11.75
CA LEU A 43 -17.85 0.37 -10.94
C LEU A 43 -19.08 0.46 -11.86
N LYS A 44 -20.13 -0.31 -11.57
CA LYS A 44 -21.39 -0.22 -12.32
C LYS A 44 -22.25 0.91 -11.76
N ASP A 45 -23.17 1.41 -12.58
CA ASP A 45 -24.05 2.53 -12.22
C ASP A 45 -24.93 2.22 -10.99
N ASP A 46 -25.37 0.97 -10.83
CA ASP A 46 -26.19 0.52 -9.69
C ASP A 46 -25.41 0.41 -8.36
N GLU A 47 -24.08 0.43 -8.43
CA GLU A 47 -23.19 0.39 -7.26
C GLU A 47 -22.75 1.80 -6.81
N MET A 48 -23.06 2.84 -7.58
CA MET A 48 -22.62 4.22 -7.29
C MET A 48 -23.30 4.86 -6.08
N ASP A 49 -24.46 4.33 -5.69
CA ASP A 49 -25.29 4.90 -4.63
C ASP A 49 -24.68 4.75 -3.23
N ASP A 50 -23.96 3.65 -2.98
CA ASP A 50 -23.50 3.30 -1.64
C ASP A 50 -22.20 2.48 -1.66
N ILE A 51 -21.08 3.12 -1.30
CA ILE A 51 -19.74 2.49 -1.33
C ILE A 51 -19.62 1.34 -0.32
N THR A 52 -20.42 1.30 0.75
CA THR A 52 -20.30 0.23 1.76
C THR A 52 -20.86 -1.10 1.27
N LYS A 53 -21.57 -1.10 0.13
CA LYS A 53 -22.13 -2.30 -0.50
C LYS A 53 -21.26 -2.83 -1.64
N VAL A 54 -20.23 -2.08 -2.02
CA VAL A 54 -19.36 -2.45 -3.13
C VAL A 54 -18.45 -3.60 -2.71
N ASP A 55 -18.49 -4.68 -3.47
CA ASP A 55 -17.57 -5.80 -3.33
C ASP A 55 -16.24 -5.44 -4.02
N VAL A 56 -15.21 -5.19 -3.20
CA VAL A 56 -13.87 -4.80 -3.69
C VAL A 56 -13.18 -5.96 -4.42
N ASP A 57 -13.47 -7.22 -4.07
CA ASP A 57 -12.93 -8.38 -4.77
C ASP A 57 -13.52 -8.49 -6.18
N GLU A 58 -14.84 -8.33 -6.32
CA GLU A 58 -15.48 -8.31 -7.63
C GLU A 58 -14.98 -7.12 -8.48
N LEU A 59 -14.77 -5.96 -7.85
CA LEU A 59 -14.23 -4.76 -8.52
C LEU A 59 -12.80 -4.98 -9.02
N ALA A 60 -11.95 -5.60 -8.20
CA ALA A 60 -10.58 -5.95 -8.56
C ALA A 60 -10.53 -6.95 -9.73
N LYS A 61 -11.41 -7.96 -9.71
CA LYS A 61 -11.55 -8.93 -10.80
C LYS A 61 -11.99 -8.27 -12.09
N ARG A 62 -13.04 -7.44 -12.06
CA ARG A 62 -13.50 -6.66 -13.22
C ARG A 62 -12.40 -5.77 -13.78
N TYR A 63 -11.63 -5.11 -12.91
CA TYR A 63 -10.52 -4.28 -13.35
C TYR A 63 -9.44 -5.10 -14.06
N MET A 64 -9.07 -6.27 -13.53
CA MET A 64 -8.11 -7.17 -14.18
C MET A 64 -8.60 -7.66 -15.56
N GLU A 65 -9.89 -7.91 -15.72
CA GLU A 65 -10.49 -8.39 -16.97
C GLU A 65 -10.60 -7.30 -18.05
N THR A 66 -10.82 -6.04 -17.66
CA THR A 66 -11.15 -4.94 -18.57
C THR A 66 -10.01 -3.96 -18.85
N SER A 67 -8.96 -3.95 -18.02
CA SER A 67 -7.86 -3.00 -18.16
C SER A 67 -6.79 -3.46 -19.16
N GLU A 68 -6.35 -2.52 -20.00
CA GLU A 68 -5.22 -2.69 -20.91
C GLU A 68 -4.20 -1.56 -20.68
N PRO A 69 -2.90 -1.88 -20.44
CA PRO A 69 -2.33 -3.21 -20.29
C PRO A 69 -2.79 -3.91 -19.01
N LYS A 70 -2.78 -5.25 -19.03
CA LYS A 70 -3.20 -6.05 -17.88
C LYS A 70 -2.30 -5.77 -16.66
N PRO A 71 -2.87 -5.43 -15.49
CA PRO A 71 -2.12 -5.23 -14.27
C PRO A 71 -1.56 -6.56 -13.77
N SER A 72 -0.41 -6.50 -13.08
CA SER A 72 0.15 -7.67 -12.40
C SER A 72 -0.73 -8.10 -11.21
N GLU A 73 -0.64 -9.37 -10.82
CA GLU A 73 -1.31 -9.89 -9.62
C GLU A 73 -0.91 -9.13 -8.34
N SER A 74 0.37 -8.74 -8.26
CA SER A 74 0.89 -7.92 -7.15
C SER A 74 0.24 -6.52 -7.11
N SER A 75 -0.03 -5.93 -8.29
CA SER A 75 -0.70 -4.63 -8.39
C SER A 75 -2.17 -4.74 -7.98
N ILE A 76 -2.86 -5.77 -8.45
CA ILE A 76 -4.27 -6.01 -8.09
C ILE A 76 -4.43 -6.25 -6.60
N THR A 77 -3.58 -7.08 -6.00
CA THR A 77 -3.58 -7.32 -4.55
C THR A 77 -3.40 -6.02 -3.77
N ALA A 78 -2.48 -5.16 -4.22
CA ALA A 78 -2.27 -3.85 -3.61
C ALA A 78 -3.46 -2.91 -3.79
N TYR A 79 -4.11 -2.92 -4.96
CA TYR A 79 -5.28 -2.09 -5.22
C TYR A 79 -6.48 -2.48 -4.35
N ARG A 80 -6.71 -3.79 -4.22
CA ARG A 80 -7.74 -4.34 -3.35
C ARG A 80 -7.54 -3.89 -1.90
N SER A 81 -6.37 -4.20 -1.32
CA SER A 81 -6.07 -3.88 0.09
C SER A 81 -6.19 -2.39 0.40
N ARG A 82 -5.71 -1.54 -0.51
CA ARG A 82 -5.79 -0.07 -0.36
C ARG A 82 -7.22 0.44 -0.46
N THR A 83 -8.02 -0.13 -1.36
CA THR A 83 -9.43 0.26 -1.52
C THR A 83 -10.25 -0.11 -0.28
N GLU A 84 -10.10 -1.33 0.22
CA GLU A 84 -10.73 -1.76 1.48
C GLU A 84 -10.33 -0.85 2.66
N SER A 85 -9.03 -0.51 2.76
CA SER A 85 -8.54 0.39 3.80
C SER A 85 -9.14 1.80 3.68
N ALA A 86 -9.23 2.33 2.46
CA ALA A 86 -9.83 3.64 2.20
C ALA A 86 -11.32 3.67 2.56
N ILE A 87 -12.09 2.64 2.21
CA ILE A 87 -13.52 2.54 2.56
C ILE A 87 -13.69 2.54 4.08
N LYS A 88 -12.91 1.73 4.82
CA LYS A 88 -12.95 1.71 6.29
C LYS A 88 -12.66 3.08 6.90
N LYS A 89 -11.66 3.79 6.37
CA LYS A 89 -11.31 5.14 6.84
C LYS A 89 -12.40 6.16 6.52
N PHE A 90 -13.06 6.04 5.37
CA PHE A 90 -14.17 6.90 4.98
C PHE A 90 -15.40 6.69 5.88
N ILE A 91 -15.74 5.43 6.18
CA ILE A 91 -16.83 5.12 7.11
C ILE A 91 -16.55 5.74 8.48
N ALA A 92 -15.34 5.53 9.02
CA ALA A 92 -14.94 6.13 10.29
C ALA A 92 -14.97 7.67 10.25
N PHE A 93 -14.54 8.29 9.15
CA PHE A 93 -14.60 9.75 8.98
C PHE A 93 -16.03 10.29 9.02
N GLU A 94 -16.94 9.65 8.30
CA GLU A 94 -18.34 10.05 8.21
C GLU A 94 -19.11 9.78 9.53
N GLU A 95 -18.76 8.72 10.26
CA GLU A 95 -19.40 8.36 11.54
C GLU A 95 -18.86 9.16 12.73
N GLU A 96 -17.55 9.30 12.86
CA GLU A 96 -16.89 9.91 14.03
C GLU A 96 -16.56 11.40 13.83
N GLY A 97 -16.68 11.92 12.59
CA GLY A 97 -16.38 13.32 12.25
C GLY A 97 -14.90 13.70 12.36
N LYS A 98 -14.03 12.73 12.69
CA LYS A 98 -12.57 12.86 12.77
C LYS A 98 -11.95 11.53 12.40
N ILE A 99 -10.96 11.53 11.51
CA ILE A 99 -10.03 10.41 11.44
C ILE A 99 -8.96 10.71 12.49
N LEU A 100 -9.11 10.17 13.69
CA LEU A 100 -8.03 10.21 14.66
C LEU A 100 -6.87 9.39 14.07
N TYR A 101 -5.69 9.99 13.94
CA TYR A 101 -4.45 9.25 13.77
C TYR A 101 -4.32 8.32 14.99
N LYS A 102 -4.78 7.08 14.84
CA LYS A 102 -4.35 5.97 15.67
C LYS A 102 -3.19 5.34 14.91
N PRO A 103 -1.92 5.57 15.31
CA PRO A 103 -0.91 4.59 14.98
C PRO A 103 -1.48 3.27 15.50
N LEU A 104 -1.58 2.27 14.63
CA LEU A 104 -2.07 0.96 15.01
C LEU A 104 -1.26 0.53 16.23
N ALA A 105 -1.86 0.63 17.42
CA ALA A 105 -1.41 -0.13 18.55
C ALA A 105 -1.52 -1.56 18.08
N LYS A 106 -0.37 -2.16 17.79
CA LYS A 106 -0.20 -3.59 17.49
C LYS A 106 -0.87 -4.34 18.61
N ASN A 107 -2.15 -4.72 18.43
CA ASN A 107 -2.96 -5.61 19.26
C ASN A 107 -4.34 -5.75 18.59
N GLU A 108 -4.36 -6.34 17.40
CA GLU A 108 -5.43 -7.27 17.03
C GLU A 108 -4.72 -8.37 16.26
N GLU A 109 -4.48 -9.45 16.98
CA GLU A 109 -3.94 -10.71 16.48
C GLU A 109 -4.91 -11.25 15.44
N VAL A 110 -4.68 -10.91 14.17
CA VAL A 110 -5.09 -11.80 13.09
C VAL A 110 -3.92 -12.75 12.93
N GLU A 111 -4.06 -13.91 13.58
CA GLU A 111 -3.25 -15.10 13.34
C GLU A 111 -3.33 -15.45 11.86
N VAL A 112 -2.43 -14.90 11.06
CA VAL A 112 -2.14 -15.42 9.73
C VAL A 112 -0.97 -16.35 9.94
N ASN A 113 -1.29 -17.64 10.15
CA ASN A 113 -0.34 -18.73 10.02
C ASN A 113 0.31 -18.63 8.63
N ARG A 114 1.52 -18.10 8.58
CA ARG A 114 2.48 -18.36 7.51
C ARG A 114 3.66 -19.05 8.16
N GLU A 115 3.49 -20.36 8.26
CA GLU A 115 4.61 -21.28 8.29
C GLU A 115 5.42 -21.04 7.02
N ASP A 116 6.53 -20.32 7.14
CA ASP A 116 7.70 -20.53 6.29
C ASP A 116 8.96 -20.18 7.12
N THR A 117 9.75 -21.22 7.28
CA THR A 117 10.94 -21.38 8.13
C THR A 117 12.11 -20.47 7.72
N ILE A 118 12.88 -19.95 8.69
CA ILE A 118 14.35 -20.07 8.73
C ILE A 118 14.81 -20.11 10.20
N ILE A 119 15.38 -21.24 10.61
CA ILE A 119 16.17 -21.37 11.84
C ILE A 119 17.58 -20.86 11.52
N LEU A 120 18.02 -19.80 12.19
CA LEU A 120 19.42 -19.37 12.21
C LEU A 120 19.78 -18.78 13.58
N GLY A 121 20.65 -19.50 14.28
CA GLY A 121 21.65 -18.92 15.19
C GLY A 121 21.18 -18.53 16.58
N ASP A 122 21.58 -19.33 17.56
CA ASP A 122 21.60 -19.06 18.98
C ASP A 122 22.36 -17.75 19.28
N GLN A 123 21.65 -16.63 19.48
CA GLN A 123 22.22 -15.39 20.00
C GLN A 123 21.30 -14.73 21.03
N ASP A 124 21.94 -14.21 22.07
CA ASP A 124 21.40 -13.71 23.32
C ASP A 124 20.08 -12.91 23.21
N PRO A 125 19.04 -13.21 24.02
CA PRO A 125 17.73 -12.54 23.97
C PRO A 125 17.74 -11.04 24.31
N GLU A 126 18.86 -10.50 24.78
CA GLU A 126 18.92 -9.14 25.35
C GLU A 126 19.25 -8.04 24.33
N VAL A 127 19.78 -8.39 23.14
CA VAL A 127 20.07 -7.41 22.07
C VAL A 127 18.85 -7.17 21.16
N LEU A 128 17.86 -8.08 21.17
CA LEU A 128 16.68 -8.02 20.31
C LEU A 128 15.65 -6.94 20.72
N LYS A 129 15.80 -6.29 21.88
CA LYS A 129 14.87 -5.25 22.35
C LYS A 129 15.14 -3.85 21.78
N ALA A 130 16.31 -3.62 21.18
CA ALA A 130 16.66 -2.34 20.55
C ALA A 130 16.31 -2.26 19.05
N ALA A 131 16.05 -3.39 18.39
CA ALA A 131 15.73 -3.45 16.95
C ALA A 131 14.23 -3.25 16.64
N SER A 132 13.53 -2.46 17.46
CA SER A 132 12.06 -2.51 17.53
C SER A 132 11.30 -1.55 16.60
N ASN A 133 11.94 -0.75 15.73
CA ASN A 133 11.20 0.15 14.81
C ASN A 133 11.99 0.57 13.54
N ILE A 134 12.66 -0.34 12.82
CA ILE A 134 13.26 0.04 11.53
C ILE A 134 12.17 -0.01 10.45
N SER A 135 11.66 1.17 10.09
CA SER A 135 10.71 1.33 8.98
C SER A 135 11.44 1.20 7.64
N THR A 136 10.82 0.60 6.62
CA THR A 136 11.41 0.45 5.29
C THR A 136 10.56 1.11 4.20
N PHE A 137 11.17 1.47 3.08
CA PHE A 137 10.50 2.04 1.92
C PHE A 137 10.98 1.42 0.59
N SER A 138 10.24 1.68 -0.49
CA SER A 138 10.57 1.24 -1.84
C SER A 138 10.80 2.43 -2.77
N LEU A 139 11.87 2.38 -3.56
CA LEU A 139 12.29 3.42 -4.49
C LEU A 139 12.35 2.88 -5.94
N PRO A 140 11.54 3.41 -6.87
CA PRO A 140 11.71 3.13 -8.30
C PRO A 140 12.85 3.97 -8.89
N VAL A 141 13.79 3.31 -9.55
CA VAL A 141 14.98 3.90 -10.20
C VAL A 141 14.92 3.58 -11.70
N ILE A 142 14.93 4.61 -12.54
CA ILE A 142 14.97 4.45 -13.99
C ILE A 142 16.43 4.22 -14.40
N ILE A 143 16.73 3.07 -14.98
CA ILE A 143 18.11 2.66 -15.31
C ILE A 143 18.44 2.83 -16.80
N ARG A 144 17.44 2.79 -17.68
CA ARG A 144 17.60 3.05 -19.12
C ARG A 144 16.39 3.82 -19.64
N PRO A 145 16.43 5.16 -19.57
CA PRO A 145 15.32 6.01 -20.00
C PRO A 145 14.93 5.77 -21.46
N GLU A 146 15.91 5.57 -22.34
CA GLU A 146 15.72 5.33 -23.77
C GLU A 146 15.03 4.00 -24.10
N GLN A 147 15.06 3.04 -23.17
CA GLN A 147 14.39 1.73 -23.28
C GLN A 147 13.17 1.63 -22.36
N GLY A 148 12.84 2.68 -21.59
CA GLY A 148 11.76 2.67 -20.61
C GLY A 148 11.96 1.69 -19.45
N ILE A 149 13.21 1.27 -19.16
CA ILE A 149 13.49 0.26 -18.12
C ILE A 149 13.66 0.93 -16.76
N SER A 150 12.84 0.50 -15.80
CA SER A 150 12.92 0.89 -14.39
C SER A 150 13.09 -0.32 -13.47
N VAL A 151 13.82 -0.14 -12.38
CA VAL A 151 14.04 -1.13 -11.31
C VAL A 151 13.52 -0.54 -10.00
N THR A 152 12.70 -1.30 -9.27
CA THR A 152 12.23 -0.89 -7.94
C THR A 152 13.06 -1.57 -6.87
N ILE A 153 13.80 -0.79 -6.08
CA ILE A 153 14.52 -1.26 -4.90
C ILE A 153 13.54 -1.23 -3.73
N SER A 154 13.24 -2.38 -3.13
CA SER A 154 12.27 -2.49 -2.03
C SER A 154 12.96 -2.89 -0.73
N GLY A 155 12.36 -2.49 0.40
CA GLY A 155 12.87 -2.85 1.73
C GLY A 155 14.06 -2.01 2.19
N ILE A 156 14.23 -0.80 1.65
CA ILE A 156 15.29 0.11 2.07
C ILE A 156 14.99 0.61 3.48
N PRO A 157 15.85 0.38 4.48
CA PRO A 157 15.70 0.95 5.81
C PRO A 157 15.66 2.48 5.78
N THR A 158 14.79 3.08 6.58
CA THR A 158 14.67 4.54 6.72
C THR A 158 15.89 5.19 7.37
N ASP A 159 16.71 4.39 8.04
CA ASP A 159 17.96 4.75 8.71
C ASP A 159 19.20 4.17 8.02
N LEU A 160 19.08 3.75 6.75
CA LEU A 160 20.18 3.17 5.98
C LEU A 160 21.45 4.05 6.06
N THR A 161 22.54 3.47 6.54
CA THR A 161 23.83 4.15 6.66
C THR A 161 24.65 4.08 5.37
N ASN A 162 25.63 4.98 5.22
CA ASN A 162 26.53 4.96 4.05
C ASN A 162 27.28 3.63 3.89
N ASN A 163 27.72 3.00 5.00
CA ASN A 163 28.45 1.72 4.92
C ASN A 163 27.55 0.59 4.40
N GLU A 164 26.29 0.57 4.81
CA GLU A 164 25.31 -0.42 4.35
C GLU A 164 24.91 -0.18 2.89
N ALA A 165 24.76 1.08 2.48
CA ALA A 165 24.55 1.44 1.08
C ALA A 165 25.71 0.97 0.19
N GLU A 166 26.95 1.16 0.63
CA GLU A 166 28.16 0.74 -0.07
C GLU A 166 28.27 -0.79 -0.18
N LEU A 167 27.85 -1.52 0.86
CA LEU A 167 27.76 -2.97 0.84
C LEU A 167 26.73 -3.45 -0.19
N ILE A 168 25.52 -2.88 -0.19
CA ILE A 168 24.46 -3.18 -1.16
C ILE A 168 24.96 -2.91 -2.58
N ALA A 169 25.59 -1.76 -2.81
CA ALA A 169 26.16 -1.39 -4.10
C ALA A 169 27.25 -2.37 -4.56
N SER A 170 28.09 -2.83 -3.64
CA SER A 170 29.16 -3.79 -3.94
C SER A 170 28.60 -5.14 -4.37
N ILE A 171 27.56 -5.64 -3.70
CA ILE A 171 26.88 -6.88 -4.07
C ILE A 171 26.25 -6.74 -5.47
N LEU A 172 25.54 -5.64 -5.72
CA LEU A 172 24.91 -5.41 -7.03
C LEU A 172 25.95 -5.39 -8.17
N LYS A 173 27.13 -4.81 -7.94
CA LYS A 173 28.23 -4.77 -8.92
C LYS A 173 28.75 -6.16 -9.31
N VAL A 174 28.64 -7.17 -8.44
CA VAL A 174 29.08 -8.55 -8.75
C VAL A 174 28.21 -9.17 -9.86
N TYR A 175 26.94 -8.81 -9.94
CA TYR A 175 26.01 -9.35 -10.94
C TYR A 175 26.04 -8.59 -12.27
N VAL A 176 26.81 -7.52 -12.36
CA VAL A 176 26.97 -6.75 -13.60
C VAL A 176 27.89 -7.53 -14.54
N ARG A 177 27.40 -7.81 -15.75
CA ARG A 177 28.25 -8.38 -16.80
C ARG A 177 29.21 -7.30 -17.31
N PRO A 178 30.52 -7.58 -17.42
CA PRO A 178 31.44 -6.66 -18.06
C PRO A 178 31.00 -6.45 -19.51
N HIS A 179 30.97 -5.18 -19.93
CA HIS A 179 30.83 -4.79 -21.33
C HIS A 179 32.20 -4.75 -21.99
#